data_AF-A0A7S1C3T8-F1
#
_entry.id   AF-A0A7S1C3T8-F1
#
_cell.length_a   1.000
_cell.length_b   1.000
_cell.length_c   1.000
_cell.angle_alpha   90.00
_cell.angle_beta   90.00
_cell.angle_gamma   90.00
#
_symmetry.space_group_name_H-M   'P 1'
#
loop_
_entity.id
_entity.type
_entity.pdbx_description
1 polymer ?
#
loop_
_entity_poly.entity_id
_entity_poly.type
_entity_poly.pdbx_seq_one_letter_code
_entity_poly.pdbx_strand_id
1 'polypeptide(L)'
;EEAHTLPRGARILPVPASPSEAPASLVQQTPVETTGLSTTMGSAGVATMRSRMSRGRRKRGGGATDLDVLCFSSWWHEGNSLPFENLSKRGASDNPMTKHVLDVEFDIATGAFRVSMQGDDKVYSLSHVNGKEGPLECWDLHVGARVDILGRATTMMQATAATQAWIDHHAVRLLKLVKRMETELVKYDRATAATLMRKRQQ
;
A
#
# COMPACT_ATOMS: atom_id res chain seq x y z
N GLU A 1 16.83 42.73 45.23
CA GLU A 1 15.83 43.17 44.24
C GLU A 1 16.44 43.06 42.85
N GLU A 2 15.59 43.05 41.84
CA GLU A 2 15.84 42.87 40.40
C GLU A 2 15.82 41.44 39.83
N ALA A 3 14.68 41.20 39.21
CA ALA A 3 14.25 40.02 38.49
C ALA A 3 14.85 40.01 37.08
N HIS A 4 15.35 38.84 36.66
CA HIS A 4 15.64 38.59 35.26
C HIS A 4 14.35 38.14 34.53
N THR A 5 13.97 39.01 33.61
CA THR A 5 12.82 39.01 32.71
C THR A 5 12.83 37.82 31.75
N LEU A 6 11.74 37.04 31.73
CA LEU A 6 11.45 36.02 30.71
C LEU A 6 10.94 36.69 29.41
N PRO A 7 11.40 36.29 28.22
CA PRO A 7 10.81 36.76 26.97
C PRO A 7 9.46 36.07 26.68
N ARG A 8 8.51 36.94 26.32
CA ARG A 8 7.12 36.67 25.94
C ARG A 8 7.04 35.83 24.65
N GLY A 9 6.18 34.81 24.62
CA GLY A 9 5.84 34.15 23.35
C GLY A 9 5.06 32.83 23.37
N ALA A 10 4.94 32.11 24.50
CA ALA A 10 4.23 30.83 24.53
C ALA A 10 2.76 31.01 24.98
N ARG A 11 1.82 31.01 24.02
CA ARG A 11 0.39 30.81 24.33
C ARG A 11 0.14 29.32 24.55
N ILE A 12 -0.13 28.96 25.81
CA ILE A 12 -0.63 27.65 26.21
C ILE A 12 -2.13 27.62 25.85
N LEU A 13 -2.54 26.69 24.99
CA LEU A 13 -3.96 26.42 24.75
C LEU A 13 -4.49 25.47 25.85
N PRO A 14 -5.64 25.76 26.48
CA PRO A 14 -6.27 24.85 27.44
C PRO A 14 -6.92 23.65 26.73
N VAL A 15 -6.70 22.47 27.27
CA VAL A 15 -7.45 21.23 26.98
C VAL A 15 -8.83 21.34 27.62
N PRO A 16 -9.96 21.18 26.89
CA PRO A 16 -11.25 20.96 27.53
C PRO A 16 -11.40 19.48 27.93
N ALA A 17 -11.69 19.30 29.22
CA ALA A 17 -11.96 18.04 29.89
C ALA A 17 -13.27 17.38 29.43
N SER A 18 -13.26 16.05 29.40
CA SER A 18 -14.43 15.19 29.38
C SER A 18 -15.27 15.32 30.66
N PRO A 19 -16.60 15.18 30.57
CA PRO A 19 -17.42 14.52 31.61
C PRO A 19 -18.24 13.37 30.98
N SER A 20 -18.02 12.10 31.34
CA SER A 20 -18.59 11.34 32.46
C SER A 20 -20.13 11.23 32.50
N GLU A 21 -20.59 9.98 32.34
CA GLU A 21 -21.81 9.33 32.90
C GLU A 21 -23.23 9.68 32.40
N ALA A 22 -23.77 8.77 31.57
CA ALA A 22 -24.97 7.90 31.74
C ALA A 22 -26.21 8.44 32.52
N PRO A 23 -27.47 8.06 32.14
CA PRO A 23 -27.94 6.68 32.32
C PRO A 23 -28.90 6.09 31.26
N ALA A 24 -28.84 4.76 31.17
CA ALA A 24 -29.91 3.74 31.00
C ALA A 24 -31.19 4.04 30.18
N SER A 25 -31.34 3.21 29.14
CA SER A 25 -32.47 2.29 28.87
C SER A 25 -33.90 2.70 29.30
N LEU A 26 -34.84 2.66 28.34
CA LEU A 26 -36.12 1.91 28.37
C LEU A 26 -37.17 2.58 27.46
N VAL A 27 -37.41 2.02 26.27
CA VAL A 27 -38.77 2.00 25.69
C VAL A 27 -38.98 0.64 25.02
N GLN A 28 -39.92 -0.11 25.60
CA GLN A 28 -40.50 -1.36 25.13
C GLN A 28 -41.55 -1.12 24.04
N GLN A 29 -41.59 -2.03 23.06
CA GLN A 29 -42.74 -2.75 22.45
C GLN A 29 -43.88 -1.89 21.83
N THR A 30 -44.39 -2.15 20.63
CA THR A 30 -45.10 -3.37 20.19
C THR A 30 -45.30 -3.41 18.65
N PRO A 31 -45.23 -4.58 17.98
CA PRO A 31 -46.07 -4.86 16.83
C PRO A 31 -47.21 -5.82 17.22
N VAL A 32 -48.44 -5.42 16.87
CA VAL A 32 -49.67 -6.18 17.13
C VAL A 32 -49.75 -7.33 16.12
N GLU A 33 -49.81 -8.56 16.62
CA GLU A 33 -50.24 -9.75 15.90
C GLU A 33 -51.74 -9.66 15.57
N THR A 34 -52.21 -10.33 14.50
CA THR A 34 -53.47 -11.09 14.48
C THR A 34 -53.53 -11.96 13.20
N THR A 35 -53.36 -13.29 13.40
CA THR A 35 -53.93 -14.49 12.73
C THR A 35 -54.02 -14.56 11.20
N GLY A 36 -53.75 -15.65 10.50
CA GLY A 36 -53.66 -17.10 10.75
C GLY A 36 -53.80 -17.74 9.34
N LEU A 37 -53.16 -18.83 8.93
CA LEU A 37 -53.40 -20.21 9.31
C LEU A 37 -52.48 -21.11 8.44
N SER A 38 -51.72 -21.98 9.11
CA SER A 38 -51.62 -23.43 8.87
C SER A 38 -51.32 -23.98 7.46
N THR A 39 -50.20 -24.74 7.34
CA THR A 39 -50.22 -26.18 6.96
C THR A 39 -48.79 -26.78 6.89
N THR A 40 -48.54 -27.67 7.86
CA THR A 40 -47.72 -28.91 7.92
C THR A 40 -46.21 -28.94 7.60
N MET A 41 -45.51 -29.62 8.53
CA MET A 41 -44.07 -29.86 8.65
C MET A 41 -43.53 -30.97 7.73
N GLY A 42 -42.22 -30.89 7.45
CA GLY A 42 -41.44 -32.01 6.92
C GLY A 42 -39.92 -31.80 6.95
N SER A 43 -39.30 -32.21 8.06
CA SER A 43 -37.96 -32.82 8.17
C SER A 43 -36.67 -32.04 7.83
N ALA A 44 -35.97 -31.66 8.90
CA ALA A 44 -34.54 -31.85 9.18
C ALA A 44 -33.54 -32.02 8.02
N GLY A 45 -32.65 -31.03 7.88
CA GLY A 45 -31.38 -31.14 7.17
C GLY A 45 -30.41 -30.06 7.64
N VAL A 46 -29.47 -30.44 8.51
CA VAL A 46 -28.37 -29.59 8.99
C VAL A 46 -27.45 -29.29 7.79
N ALA A 47 -27.64 -28.13 7.16
CA ALA A 47 -26.75 -27.65 6.11
C ALA A 47 -25.57 -26.93 6.76
N THR A 48 -24.44 -27.63 6.90
CA THR A 48 -23.14 -27.00 7.15
C THR A 48 -22.88 -25.98 6.05
N MET A 49 -23.02 -24.70 6.39
CA MET A 49 -22.68 -23.57 5.53
C MET A 49 -21.15 -23.49 5.44
N ARG A 50 -20.56 -24.39 4.65
CA ARG A 50 -19.16 -24.27 4.24
C ARG A 50 -19.09 -23.07 3.30
N SER A 51 -18.66 -21.95 3.90
CA SER A 51 -18.13 -20.78 3.21
C SER A 51 -17.31 -21.24 2.01
N ARG A 52 -17.93 -21.09 0.84
CA ARG A 52 -17.35 -21.44 -0.45
C ARG A 52 -16.40 -20.30 -0.76
N MET A 53 -15.22 -20.33 -0.16
CA MET A 53 -14.10 -19.50 -0.56
C MET A 53 -13.91 -19.76 -2.05
N SER A 54 -14.29 -18.77 -2.85
CA SER A 54 -14.01 -18.69 -4.27
C SER A 54 -12.50 -18.77 -4.45
N ARG A 55 -12.01 -19.99 -4.65
CA ARG A 55 -10.68 -20.23 -5.20
C ARG A 55 -10.67 -19.58 -6.57
N GLY A 56 -10.14 -18.36 -6.61
CA GLY A 56 -9.87 -17.63 -7.84
C GLY A 56 -9.21 -18.58 -8.82
N ARG A 57 -9.84 -18.74 -9.97
CA ARG A 57 -9.33 -19.48 -11.12
C ARG A 57 -7.99 -18.85 -11.50
N ARG A 58 -6.89 -19.40 -11.01
CA ARG A 58 -5.54 -19.04 -11.45
C ARG A 58 -5.43 -19.42 -12.93
N LYS A 59 -5.63 -18.44 -13.80
CA LYS A 59 -5.35 -18.54 -15.24
C LYS A 59 -3.83 -18.71 -15.39
N ARG A 60 -3.35 -19.95 -15.32
CA ARG A 60 -1.97 -20.30 -15.67
C ARG A 60 -1.86 -20.12 -17.18
N GLY A 61 -1.33 -18.98 -17.62
CA GLY A 61 -1.08 -18.72 -19.05
C GLY A 61 -1.12 -17.25 -19.44
N GLY A 62 -0.73 -16.32 -18.57
CA GLY A 62 -0.45 -14.94 -18.97
C GLY A 62 0.98 -14.87 -19.50
N GLY A 63 1.16 -14.41 -20.75
CA GLY A 63 2.49 -14.03 -21.23
C GLY A 63 3.07 -12.92 -20.34
N ALA A 64 4.37 -12.62 -20.48
CA ALA A 64 5.07 -11.60 -19.68
C ALA A 64 4.40 -10.20 -19.67
N THR A 65 3.43 -9.96 -20.56
CA THR A 65 2.66 -8.73 -20.69
C THR A 65 1.36 -8.69 -19.90
N ASP A 66 0.83 -9.84 -19.48
CA ASP A 66 -0.49 -9.98 -18.86
C ASP A 66 -0.33 -10.47 -17.41
N LEU A 67 0.04 -9.54 -16.54
CA LEU A 67 0.16 -9.76 -15.10
C LEU A 67 -0.85 -8.88 -14.40
N ASP A 68 -1.67 -9.49 -13.54
CA ASP A 68 -2.66 -8.79 -12.72
C ASP A 68 -2.07 -8.38 -11.36
N VAL A 69 -1.02 -9.06 -10.91
CA VAL A 69 -0.40 -8.86 -9.59
C VAL A 69 1.11 -8.70 -9.74
N LEU A 70 1.65 -7.63 -9.17
CA LEU A 70 3.09 -7.37 -9.08
C LEU A 70 3.61 -7.84 -7.71
N CYS A 71 4.62 -8.70 -7.72
CA CYS A 71 5.23 -9.22 -6.49
C CYS A 71 6.65 -8.66 -6.31
N PHE A 72 6.91 -8.08 -5.14
CA PHE A 72 8.18 -7.54 -4.68
C PHE A 72 8.57 -8.12 -3.33
N SER A 73 9.88 -8.18 -3.07
CA SER A 73 10.43 -8.56 -1.78
C SER A 73 11.37 -7.45 -1.29
N SER A 74 11.30 -7.17 0.00
CA SER A 74 12.14 -6.23 0.72
C SER A 74 12.67 -6.88 1.99
N TRP A 75 13.80 -6.40 2.52
CA TRP A 75 14.29 -6.85 3.81
C TRP A 75 15.05 -5.76 4.53
N TRP A 76 15.01 -5.80 5.85
CA TRP A 76 15.84 -4.98 6.73
C TRP A 76 16.43 -5.82 7.86
N HIS A 77 17.48 -5.30 8.47
CA HIS A 77 18.08 -5.90 9.64
C HIS A 77 17.72 -5.08 10.87
N GLU A 78 17.18 -5.74 11.88
CA GLU A 78 16.98 -5.17 13.20
C GLU A 78 18.10 -5.70 14.11
N GLY A 79 18.95 -4.77 14.56
CA GLY A 79 20.03 -5.06 15.49
C GLY A 79 19.85 -4.22 16.73
N ASN A 80 19.93 -4.84 17.91
CA ASN A 80 20.06 -4.10 19.17
C ASN A 80 21.42 -3.38 19.15
N SER A 81 21.47 -2.13 18.68
CA SER A 81 22.61 -1.25 18.94
C SER A 81 22.54 -0.80 20.39
N LEU A 82 22.83 -1.72 21.32
CA LEU A 82 23.10 -1.30 22.68
C LEU A 82 24.35 -0.40 22.66
N PRO A 83 24.36 0.71 23.42
CA PRO A 83 25.54 1.54 23.55
C PRO A 83 26.71 0.70 24.08
N PHE A 84 27.89 1.05 23.59
CA PHE A 84 29.22 0.44 23.73
C PHE A 84 29.59 -0.12 25.12
N GLU A 85 28.90 0.25 26.18
CA GLU A 85 29.21 -0.11 27.57
C GLU A 85 28.85 -1.56 27.95
N ASN A 86 28.02 -2.25 27.17
CA ASN A 86 27.63 -3.65 27.46
C ASN A 86 28.25 -4.69 26.49
N LEU A 87 29.21 -4.29 25.67
CA LEU A 87 29.82 -5.16 24.65
C LEU A 87 30.74 -6.24 25.23
N SER A 88 31.26 -6.05 26.44
CA SER A 88 32.25 -6.93 27.07
C SER A 88 31.66 -8.09 27.89
N LYS A 89 30.33 -8.13 28.09
CA LYS A 89 29.66 -9.17 28.90
C LYS A 89 28.80 -10.15 28.12
N ARG A 90 28.64 -9.97 26.81
CA ARG A 90 27.79 -10.85 26.01
C ARG A 90 28.66 -11.68 25.07
N GLY A 91 28.67 -12.99 25.30
CA GLY A 91 29.31 -13.95 24.41
C GLY A 91 28.81 -13.75 22.97
N ALA A 92 29.70 -13.98 22.01
CA ALA A 92 29.51 -13.72 20.58
C ALA A 92 28.32 -14.47 19.90
N SER A 93 27.47 -15.16 20.67
CA SER A 93 26.37 -16.01 20.18
C SER A 93 24.96 -15.43 20.33
N ASP A 94 24.73 -14.42 21.18
CA ASP A 94 23.37 -14.17 21.72
C ASP A 94 22.66 -12.91 21.20
N ASN A 95 23.14 -12.29 20.13
CA ASN A 95 22.41 -11.22 19.46
C ASN A 95 22.36 -11.47 17.94
N PRO A 96 21.53 -12.41 17.47
CA PRO A 96 21.33 -12.58 16.04
C PRO A 96 20.72 -11.30 15.49
N MET A 97 21.46 -10.62 14.62
CA MET A 97 20.93 -9.53 13.80
C MET A 97 19.72 -10.09 13.03
N THR A 98 18.51 -9.72 13.45
CA THR A 98 17.29 -10.36 12.98
C THR A 98 16.97 -9.77 11.61
N LYS A 99 17.00 -10.60 10.57
CA LYS A 99 16.59 -10.20 9.23
C LYS A 99 15.07 -10.31 9.14
N HIS A 100 14.42 -9.20 8.91
CA HIS A 100 13.00 -9.16 8.57
C HIS A 100 12.87 -9.12 7.06
N VAL A 101 12.09 -10.03 6.50
CA VAL A 101 11.75 -10.07 5.07
C VAL A 101 10.28 -9.74 4.93
N LEU A 102 9.96 -8.91 3.96
CA LEU A 102 8.63 -8.41 3.69
C LEU A 102 8.33 -8.61 2.21
N ASP A 103 7.26 -9.35 1.94
CA ASP A 103 6.76 -9.60 0.61
C ASP A 103 5.55 -8.72 0.35
N VAL A 104 5.57 -8.01 -0.77
CA VAL A 104 4.55 -7.05 -1.20
C VAL A 104 3.95 -7.55 -2.50
N GLU A 105 2.65 -7.78 -2.47
CA GLU A 105 1.83 -8.06 -3.65
C GLU A 105 0.95 -6.85 -3.94
N PHE A 106 1.04 -6.31 -5.14
CA PHE A 106 0.20 -5.20 -5.60
C PHE A 106 -0.75 -5.69 -6.68
N ASP A 107 -2.06 -5.55 -6.45
CA ASP A 107 -3.09 -5.86 -7.44
C ASP A 107 -3.29 -4.64 -8.36
N ILE A 108 -3.04 -4.82 -9.66
CA ILE A 108 -3.11 -3.74 -10.65
C ILE A 108 -4.54 -3.29 -10.90
N ALA A 109 -5.51 -4.20 -10.82
CA ALA A 109 -6.90 -3.87 -11.13
C ALA A 109 -7.56 -3.05 -10.02
N THR A 110 -7.24 -3.37 -8.76
CA THR A 110 -7.84 -2.70 -7.60
C THR A 110 -6.95 -1.65 -6.96
N GLY A 111 -5.65 -1.62 -7.30
CA GLY A 111 -4.66 -0.78 -6.62
C GLY A 111 -4.38 -1.19 -5.17
N ALA A 112 -4.76 -2.41 -4.78
CA ALA A 112 -4.66 -2.86 -3.40
C ALA A 112 -3.30 -3.50 -3.13
N PHE A 113 -2.71 -3.16 -1.99
CA PHE A 113 -1.48 -3.76 -1.51
C PHE A 113 -1.80 -4.89 -0.53
N ARG A 114 -1.13 -6.02 -0.69
CA ARG A 114 -1.11 -7.13 0.27
C ARG A 114 0.32 -7.32 0.71
N VAL A 115 0.55 -7.20 2.01
CA VAL A 115 1.89 -7.25 2.61
C VAL A 115 1.93 -8.41 3.58
N SER A 116 2.91 -9.29 3.42
CA SER A 116 3.17 -10.40 4.33
C SER A 116 4.60 -10.32 4.84
N MET A 117 4.79 -10.55 6.14
CA MET A 117 6.12 -10.57 6.75
C MET A 117 6.55 -12.02 6.98
N GLN A 118 7.79 -12.35 6.62
CA GLN A 118 8.34 -13.68 6.85
C GLN A 118 8.48 -13.93 8.37
N GLY A 119 7.69 -14.86 8.90
CA GLY A 119 7.63 -15.20 10.34
C GLY A 119 6.35 -14.77 11.04
N ASP A 120 5.50 -13.97 10.39
CA ASP A 120 4.13 -13.69 10.83
C ASP A 120 3.14 -14.32 9.82
N ASP A 121 2.06 -14.94 10.31
CA ASP A 121 1.00 -15.51 9.44
C ASP A 121 -0.03 -14.44 9.02
N LYS A 122 0.19 -13.20 9.47
CA LYS A 122 -0.70 -12.08 9.16
C LYS A 122 -0.37 -11.50 7.80
N VAL A 123 -1.41 -11.45 6.97
CA VAL A 123 -1.42 -10.69 5.71
C VAL A 123 -2.13 -9.38 5.95
N TYR A 124 -1.41 -8.27 5.78
CA TYR A 124 -1.95 -6.92 5.88
C TYR A 124 -2.45 -6.49 4.49
N SER A 125 -3.73 -6.15 4.38
CA SER A 125 -4.28 -5.55 3.16
C SER A 125 -4.40 -4.04 3.34
N LEU A 126 -3.68 -3.29 2.52
CA LEU A 126 -3.70 -1.83 2.51
C LEU A 126 -4.42 -1.38 1.25
N SER A 127 -5.51 -0.65 1.43
CA SER A 127 -6.31 -0.14 0.31
C SER A 127 -5.63 1.01 -0.44
N HIS A 128 -4.88 1.85 0.29
CA HIS A 128 -4.22 3.02 -0.28
C HIS A 128 -2.89 3.21 0.45
N VAL A 129 -1.82 3.30 -0.32
CA VAL A 129 -0.49 3.69 0.15
C VAL A 129 -0.17 5.02 -0.52
N ASN A 130 0.17 6.03 0.27
CA ASN A 130 0.46 7.35 -0.28
C ASN A 130 1.95 7.45 -0.63
N GLY A 131 2.22 7.81 -1.88
CA GLY A 131 3.52 8.24 -2.36
C GLY A 131 3.72 9.75 -2.17
N LYS A 132 4.76 10.27 -2.82
CA LYS A 132 5.13 11.69 -2.75
C LYS A 132 4.13 12.61 -3.45
N GLU A 133 3.51 12.14 -4.54
CA GLU A 133 2.66 12.95 -5.44
C GLU A 133 1.18 12.54 -5.41
N GLY A 134 0.81 11.56 -4.57
CA GLY A 134 -0.55 11.03 -4.53
C GLY A 134 -0.61 9.58 -4.08
N PRO A 135 -1.74 8.88 -4.29
CA PRO A 135 -1.83 7.44 -4.09
C PRO A 135 -0.85 6.72 -5.02
N LEU A 136 -0.13 5.73 -4.50
CA LEU A 136 0.90 5.02 -5.23
C LEU A 136 0.28 4.13 -6.31
N GLU A 137 0.73 4.29 -7.55
CA GLU A 137 0.26 3.49 -8.68
C GLU A 137 1.27 2.42 -9.10
N CYS A 138 0.86 1.53 -10.02
CA CYS A 138 1.74 0.51 -10.59
C CYS A 138 2.99 1.08 -11.25
N TRP A 139 2.94 2.31 -11.75
CA TRP A 139 4.05 2.97 -12.44
C TRP A 139 5.17 3.44 -11.50
N ASP A 140 4.84 3.68 -10.22
CA ASP A 140 5.81 4.10 -9.22
C ASP A 140 6.58 2.91 -8.63
N LEU A 141 6.03 1.70 -8.79
CA LEU A 141 6.57 0.46 -8.22
C LEU A 141 7.66 -0.14 -9.10
N HIS A 142 8.91 -0.05 -8.64
CA HIS A 142 10.08 -0.64 -9.28
C HIS A 142 11.12 -1.07 -8.23
N VAL A 143 12.10 -1.88 -8.64
CA VAL A 143 13.23 -2.23 -7.76
C VAL A 143 14.02 -0.96 -7.46
N GLY A 144 14.24 -0.67 -6.17
CA GLY A 144 14.84 0.56 -5.66
C GLY A 144 13.84 1.64 -5.26
N ALA A 145 12.55 1.48 -5.60
CA ALA A 145 11.51 2.41 -5.17
C ALA A 145 11.40 2.42 -3.64
N ARG A 146 11.25 3.61 -3.07
CA ARG A 146 11.01 3.81 -1.63
C ARG A 146 9.52 4.07 -1.41
N VAL A 147 8.88 3.20 -0.66
CA VAL A 147 7.45 3.24 -0.37
C VAL A 147 7.25 3.18 1.14
N ASP A 148 6.34 4.00 1.66
CA ASP A 148 6.01 3.95 3.08
C ASP A 148 4.95 2.87 3.34
N ILE A 149 5.34 1.79 4.01
CA ILE A 149 4.45 0.67 4.35
C ILE A 149 4.34 0.61 5.86
N LEU A 150 3.11 0.74 6.39
CA LEU A 150 2.83 0.71 7.83
C LEU A 150 3.65 1.74 8.65
N GLY A 151 3.93 2.91 8.07
CA GLY A 151 4.72 3.98 8.71
C GLY A 151 6.23 3.72 8.72
N ARG A 152 6.71 2.74 7.95
CA ARG A 152 8.13 2.49 7.69
C ARG A 152 8.44 2.70 6.21
N ALA A 153 9.37 3.62 5.94
CA ALA A 153 9.96 3.79 4.61
C ALA A 153 10.72 2.52 4.21
N THR A 154 10.12 1.74 3.32
CA THR A 154 10.57 0.44 2.85
C THR A 154 11.06 0.54 1.42
N THR A 155 12.27 0.06 1.15
CA THR A 155 12.83 0.04 -0.21
C THR A 155 12.54 -1.31 -0.86
N MET A 156 11.96 -1.33 -2.05
CA MET A 156 11.75 -2.55 -2.83
C MET A 156 13.11 -3.08 -3.28
N MET A 157 13.56 -4.21 -2.77
CA MET A 157 14.92 -4.70 -3.03
C MET A 157 14.98 -5.69 -4.19
N GLN A 158 13.92 -6.49 -4.35
CA GLN A 158 13.83 -7.50 -5.40
C GLN A 158 12.41 -7.54 -5.96
N ALA A 159 12.30 -7.84 -7.25
CA ALA A 159 11.05 -8.14 -7.93
C ALA A 159 11.06 -9.59 -8.41
N THR A 160 9.88 -10.20 -8.53
CA THR A 160 9.74 -11.51 -9.18
C THR A 160 10.08 -11.39 -10.67
N ALA A 161 10.67 -12.43 -11.27
CA ALA A 161 11.06 -12.42 -12.69
C ALA A 161 9.90 -12.03 -13.63
N ALA A 162 8.67 -12.45 -13.31
CA ALA A 162 7.47 -12.08 -14.04
C ALA A 162 7.19 -10.56 -13.92
N THR A 163 7.19 -10.02 -12.71
CA THR A 163 7.06 -8.57 -12.43
C THR A 163 8.13 -7.77 -13.18
N GLN A 164 9.38 -8.22 -13.16
CA GLN A 164 10.48 -7.54 -13.83
C GLN A 164 10.26 -7.46 -15.35
N ALA A 165 9.91 -8.59 -15.98
CA ALA A 165 9.63 -8.63 -17.42
C ALA A 165 8.44 -7.73 -17.81
N TRP A 166 7.43 -7.64 -16.94
CA TRP A 166 6.29 -6.74 -17.14
C TRP A 166 6.69 -5.27 -17.08
N ILE A 167 7.50 -4.88 -16.08
CA ILE A 167 8.03 -3.52 -15.93
C ILE A 167 8.85 -3.16 -17.17
N ASP A 168 9.78 -4.02 -17.59
CA ASP A 168 10.65 -3.78 -18.74
C ASP A 168 9.85 -3.60 -20.03
N HIS A 169 8.83 -4.45 -20.26
CA HIS A 169 7.93 -4.33 -21.41
C HIS A 169 7.19 -2.99 -21.42
N HIS A 170 6.65 -2.57 -20.28
CA HIS A 170 5.91 -1.31 -20.16
C HIS A 170 6.82 -0.09 -20.26
N ALA A 171 8.03 -0.15 -19.72
CA ALA A 171 9.03 0.91 -19.85
C ALA A 171 9.37 1.17 -21.32
N VAL A 172 9.63 0.12 -22.10
CA VAL A 172 9.88 0.24 -23.55
C VAL A 172 8.67 0.84 -24.28
N ARG A 173 7.45 0.42 -23.92
CA ARG A 173 6.21 0.94 -24.51
C ARG A 173 6.04 2.43 -24.24
N LEU A 174 6.22 2.86 -22.99
CA LEU A 174 6.10 4.26 -22.57
C LEU A 174 7.18 5.13 -23.24
N LEU A 175 8.43 4.66 -23.31
CA LEU A 175 9.50 5.37 -24.00
C LEU A 175 9.20 5.58 -25.50
N LYS A 176 8.62 4.58 -26.18
CA LYS A 176 8.18 4.73 -27.58
C LYS A 176 7.08 5.78 -27.72
N LEU A 177 6.15 5.83 -26.77
CA LEU A 177 5.06 6.80 -26.77
C LEU A 177 5.58 8.22 -26.53
N VAL A 178 6.47 8.41 -25.56
CA VAL A 178 7.12 9.70 -25.27
C VAL A 178 7.86 10.19 -26.52
N LYS A 179 8.68 9.36 -27.17
CA LYS A 179 9.38 9.72 -28.41
C LYS A 179 8.43 10.13 -29.54
N ARG A 180 7.28 9.44 -29.66
CA ARG A 180 6.25 9.80 -30.64
C ARG A 180 5.66 11.17 -30.32
N MET A 181 5.30 11.41 -29.06
CA MET A 181 4.75 12.69 -28.61
C MET A 181 5.75 13.83 -28.80
N GLU A 182 7.03 13.61 -28.48
CA GLU A 182 8.12 14.57 -28.75
C GLU A 182 8.22 14.90 -30.24
N THR A 183 8.17 13.88 -31.11
CA THR A 183 8.21 14.07 -32.57
C THR A 183 7.02 14.88 -33.08
N GLU A 184 5.82 14.63 -32.55
CA GLU A 184 4.63 15.40 -32.89
C GLU A 184 4.72 16.85 -32.36
N LEU A 185 5.22 17.05 -31.13
CA LEU A 185 5.40 18.38 -30.54
C LEU A 185 6.39 19.24 -31.33
N VAL A 186 7.47 18.65 -31.85
CA VAL A 186 8.44 19.35 -32.70
C VAL A 186 7.79 19.95 -33.95
N LYS A 187 6.71 19.36 -34.48
CA LYS A 187 5.98 19.93 -35.63
C LYS A 187 5.30 21.26 -35.29
N TYR A 188 4.91 21.43 -34.03
CA TYR A 188 4.18 22.60 -33.55
C TYR A 188 5.08 23.64 -32.87
N ASP A 189 6.37 23.33 -32.68
CA ASP A 189 7.33 24.30 -32.17
C ASP A 189 7.55 25.42 -33.21
N ARG A 190 7.17 26.64 -32.82
CA ARG A 190 7.25 27.85 -33.67
C ARG A 190 8.68 28.13 -34.14
N ALA A 191 9.69 27.80 -33.33
CA ALA A 191 11.09 28.00 -33.68
C ALA A 191 11.55 27.04 -34.80
N THR A 192 11.13 25.78 -34.73
CA THR A 192 11.48 24.76 -35.74
C THR A 192 10.65 24.94 -37.01
N ALA A 193 9.37 25.31 -36.89
CA ALA A 193 8.49 25.62 -38.02
C ALA A 193 9.01 26.80 -38.86
N ALA A 194 9.49 27.88 -38.21
CA ALA A 194 10.10 29.01 -38.91
C ALA A 194 11.39 28.63 -39.67
N THR A 195 12.17 27.70 -39.12
CA THR A 195 13.41 27.19 -39.74
C THR A 195 13.12 26.31 -40.95
N LEU A 196 12.11 25.44 -40.87
CA LEU A 196 11.65 24.60 -41.99
C LEU A 196 11.05 25.44 -43.15
N MET A 197 10.31 26.50 -42.83
CA MET A 197 9.76 27.42 -43.83
C MET A 197 10.86 28.16 -44.61
N ARG A 198 11.93 28.62 -43.94
CA ARG A 198 13.08 29.26 -44.60
C ARG A 198 13.84 28.32 -45.53
N LYS A 199 14.00 27.05 -45.14
CA LYS A 199 14.73 26.04 -45.93
C LYS A 199 13.99 25.59 -47.19
N ARG A 200 12.68 25.87 -47.29
CA ARG A 200 11.84 25.61 -48.47
C ARG A 200 11.83 26.76 -49.49
N GLN A 201 12.35 27.93 -49.13
CA GLN A 201 12.39 29.12 -49.99
C GLN A 201 13.75 29.32 -50.68
N GLN A 202 14.73 28.46 -50.39
CA GLN A 202 16.02 28.35 -51.10
C GLN A 202 15.98 27.10 -51.98
#